data_AF-A0A0D9WSQ9-F1
#
_entry.id   AF-A0A0D9WSQ9-F1
#
_cell.length_a   1.000
_cell.length_b   1.000
_cell.length_c   1.000
_cell.angle_alpha   90.00
_cell.angle_beta   90.00
_cell.angle_gamma   90.00
#
_symmetry.space_group_name_H-M   'P 1'
#
loop_
_entity.id
_entity.type
_entity.pdbx_description
1 polymer ?
#
loop_
_entity_poly.entity_id
_entity_poly.type
_entity_poly.pdbx_seq_one_letter_code
_entity_poly.pdbx_strand_id
1 'polypeptide(L)'
;MGNVAIGAGRWRRPEVEERLTQPQRLLRQLSDVDSGRLRRLIRSGNLAPCFDAAEDADGLGEEDCPICFYFYPSLNRSKCCGKGICTATYAVEYRGSRTKREKKLDQEEEQNASESKKKIQSKSQIADELVQP
;
A
#
# COMPACT_ATOMS: atom_id res chain seq x y z
N MET A 1 14.55 44.17 24.20
CA MET A 1 13.86 43.03 24.84
C MET A 1 12.63 42.69 24.02
N GLY A 2 12.44 41.44 23.59
CA GLY A 2 11.28 41.05 22.79
C GLY A 2 11.51 39.72 22.09
N ASN A 3 11.52 38.65 22.85
CA ASN A 3 11.91 37.31 22.41
C ASN A 3 10.61 36.59 22.02
N VAL A 4 10.33 36.43 20.72
CA VAL A 4 9.26 35.52 20.28
C VAL A 4 9.89 34.16 20.01
N ALA A 5 9.68 33.26 20.98
CA ALA A 5 10.06 31.87 20.86
C ALA A 5 9.32 31.24 19.67
N ILE A 6 10.08 30.76 18.67
CA ILE A 6 9.55 29.89 17.63
C ILE A 6 9.32 28.51 18.27
N GLY A 7 8.14 28.35 18.85
CA GLY A 7 7.63 27.06 19.28
C GLY A 7 7.44 26.17 18.05
N ALA A 8 8.17 25.06 18.00
CA ALA A 8 7.95 23.97 17.05
C ALA A 8 6.58 23.33 17.32
N GLY A 9 5.52 23.99 16.87
CA GLY A 9 4.17 23.44 16.84
C GLY A 9 4.15 22.28 15.85
N ARG A 10 3.85 21.07 16.34
CA ARG A 10 3.41 19.97 15.48
C ARG A 10 2.26 20.48 14.62
N TRP A 11 2.49 20.70 13.34
CA TRP A 11 1.43 20.91 12.36
C TRP A 11 0.46 19.73 12.49
N ARG A 12 -0.66 19.94 13.18
CA ARG A 12 -1.78 19.00 13.18
C ARG A 12 -2.21 18.92 11.72
N ARG A 13 -1.91 17.80 11.07
CA ARG A 13 -2.37 17.54 9.70
C ARG A 13 -3.89 17.79 9.66
N PRO A 14 -4.41 18.52 8.67
CA PRO A 14 -5.84 18.71 8.51
C PRO A 14 -6.52 17.33 8.49
N GLU A 15 -7.66 17.22 9.16
CA GLU A 15 -8.46 16.00 9.11
C GLU A 15 -8.97 15.80 7.67
N VAL A 16 -8.54 14.72 7.03
CA VAL A 16 -8.96 14.38 5.67
C VAL A 16 -10.36 13.76 5.74
N GLU A 17 -11.31 14.32 4.98
CA GLU A 17 -12.66 13.78 4.91
C GLU A 17 -12.68 12.31 4.47
N GLU A 18 -13.56 11.53 5.08
CA GLU A 18 -13.66 10.08 4.88
C GLU A 18 -13.86 9.68 3.41
N ARG A 19 -14.61 10.49 2.63
CA ARG A 19 -14.84 10.29 1.19
C ARG A 19 -13.54 10.33 0.38
N LEU A 20 -12.59 11.20 0.75
CA LEU A 20 -11.30 11.36 0.07
C LEU A 20 -10.29 10.26 0.46
N THR A 21 -10.67 9.33 1.35
CA THR A 21 -9.83 8.17 1.68
C THR A 21 -10.23 6.91 0.93
N GLN A 22 -11.31 6.97 0.14
CA GLN A 22 -11.86 5.84 -0.58
C GLN A 22 -11.48 5.96 -2.06
N PRO A 23 -11.05 4.86 -2.70
CA PRO A 23 -10.80 4.86 -4.14
C PRO A 23 -12.11 5.09 -4.90
N GLN A 24 -12.03 5.74 -6.07
CA GLN A 24 -13.19 5.94 -6.95
C GLN A 24 -13.91 4.62 -7.24
N ARG A 25 -15.23 4.70 -7.48
CA ARG A 25 -16.11 3.53 -7.66
C ARG A 25 -15.58 2.52 -8.68
N LEU A 26 -14.98 2.97 -9.78
CA LEU A 26 -14.43 2.11 -10.83
C LEU A 26 -13.19 1.33 -10.37
N LEU A 27 -12.37 1.93 -9.50
CA LEU A 27 -11.17 1.31 -8.95
C LEU A 27 -11.47 0.38 -7.76
N ARG A 28 -12.63 0.58 -7.11
CA ARG A 28 -13.12 -0.26 -6.00
C ARG A 28 -13.35 -1.73 -6.40
N GLN A 29 -13.40 -2.04 -7.70
CA GLN A 29 -13.54 -3.40 -8.22
C GLN A 29 -12.21 -4.18 -8.29
N LEU A 30 -11.06 -3.52 -8.09
CA LEU A 30 -9.77 -4.21 -7.96
C LEU A 30 -9.72 -4.84 -6.56
N SER A 31 -9.92 -6.16 -6.52
CA SER A 31 -10.15 -6.96 -5.31
C SER A 31 -8.93 -7.13 -4.40
N ASP A 32 -7.77 -6.63 -4.84
CA ASP A 32 -6.47 -6.76 -4.18
C ASP A 32 -6.02 -5.49 -3.43
N VAL A 33 -6.77 -4.38 -3.51
CA VAL A 33 -6.43 -3.14 -2.81
C VAL A 33 -6.88 -3.17 -1.34
N ASP A 34 -5.93 -3.17 -0.39
CA ASP A 34 -6.21 -3.01 1.05
C ASP A 34 -6.64 -1.56 1.37
N SER A 35 -7.96 -1.34 1.31
CA SER A 35 -8.60 -0.06 1.64
C SER A 35 -8.28 0.47 3.05
N GLY A 36 -8.07 -0.42 4.03
CA GLY A 36 -7.71 -0.03 5.40
C GLY A 36 -6.28 0.48 5.51
N ARG A 37 -5.36 -0.09 4.73
CA ARG A 37 -4.00 0.43 4.58
C ARG A 37 -3.98 1.75 3.81
N LEU A 38 -4.68 1.83 2.69
CA LEU A 38 -4.79 3.04 1.88
C LEU A 38 -5.26 4.22 2.73
N ARG A 39 -6.36 4.04 3.48
CA ARG A 39 -6.88 5.05 4.41
C ARG A 39 -5.85 5.50 5.44
N ARG A 40 -5.10 4.57 6.04
CA ARG A 40 -4.03 4.91 7.01
C ARG A 40 -2.92 5.74 6.38
N LEU A 41 -2.52 5.41 5.15
CA LEU A 41 -1.47 6.13 4.43
C LEU A 41 -1.93 7.54 4.04
N ILE A 42 -3.18 7.72 3.64
CA ILE A 42 -3.77 9.04 3.35
C ILE A 42 -3.88 9.88 4.63
N ARG A 43 -4.39 9.31 5.74
CA ARG A 43 -4.51 10.04 7.02
C ARG A 43 -3.18 10.38 7.67
N SER A 44 -2.17 9.51 7.52
CA SER A 44 -0.78 9.84 7.88
C SER A 44 -0.09 10.75 6.86
N GLY A 45 -0.79 11.05 5.75
CA GLY A 45 -0.39 11.70 4.50
C GLY A 45 1.02 11.37 4.04
N ASN A 46 1.26 10.07 3.99
CA ASN A 46 2.23 9.43 3.11
C ASN A 46 1.66 9.28 1.69
N LEU A 47 0.34 9.39 1.52
CA LEU A 47 -0.34 9.44 0.24
C LEU A 47 -1.25 10.66 0.14
N ALA A 48 -1.38 11.20 -1.07
CA ALA A 48 -2.36 12.21 -1.41
C ALA A 48 -3.79 11.64 -1.26
N PRO A 49 -4.78 12.46 -0.90
CA PRO A 49 -6.18 12.04 -0.91
C PRO A 49 -6.66 11.57 -2.28
N CYS A 50 -7.68 10.70 -2.29
CA CYS A 50 -8.38 10.27 -3.49
C CYS A 50 -9.35 11.37 -3.95
N PHE A 51 -8.83 12.34 -4.69
CA PHE A 51 -9.66 13.33 -5.37
C PHE A 51 -10.36 12.73 -6.60
N ASP A 52 -11.53 13.28 -6.92
CA ASP A 52 -12.17 13.02 -8.21
C ASP A 52 -11.42 13.76 -9.33
N ALA A 53 -11.51 13.25 -10.55
CA ALA A 53 -10.92 13.92 -11.71
C ALA A 53 -11.65 15.26 -11.91
N ALA A 54 -10.89 16.35 -11.92
CA ALA A 54 -11.42 17.65 -12.30
C ALA A 54 -11.33 17.79 -13.83
N GLU A 55 -12.43 18.16 -14.48
CA GLU A 55 -12.45 18.39 -15.93
C GLU A 55 -11.92 19.79 -16.30
N ASP A 56 -11.89 20.73 -15.36
CA ASP A 56 -11.56 22.13 -15.63
C ASP A 56 -10.48 22.64 -14.66
N ALA A 57 -9.23 22.65 -15.10
CA ALA A 57 -8.19 23.48 -14.52
C ALA A 57 -7.72 24.43 -15.61
N ASP A 58 -8.02 25.72 -15.44
CA ASP A 58 -7.72 26.80 -16.39
C ASP A 58 -6.21 27.03 -16.54
N GLY A 59 -5.45 26.08 -17.09
CA GLY A 59 -4.07 26.27 -17.56
C GLY A 59 -3.04 26.79 -16.55
N LEU A 60 -3.38 26.92 -15.26
CA LEU A 60 -2.48 27.41 -14.23
C LEU A 60 -1.69 26.23 -13.64
N GLY A 61 -0.78 25.72 -14.47
CA GLY A 61 0.44 24.99 -14.12
C GLY A 61 0.47 24.23 -12.79
N GLU A 62 -0.10 23.02 -12.80
CA GLU A 62 0.24 21.92 -11.90
C GLU A 62 0.05 20.62 -12.70
N GLU A 63 1.03 19.71 -12.62
CA GLU A 63 1.17 18.57 -13.52
C GLU A 63 -0.06 17.65 -13.61
N ASP A 64 -0.34 17.12 -14.81
CA ASP A 64 -1.35 16.09 -15.03
C ASP A 64 -0.81 14.70 -14.63
N CYS A 65 -1.72 13.80 -14.23
CA CYS A 65 -1.33 12.41 -13.98
C CYS A 65 -1.03 11.73 -15.33
N PRO A 66 0.21 11.29 -15.64
CA PRO A 66 0.60 10.84 -16.98
C PRO A 66 -0.03 9.51 -17.41
N ILE A 67 -0.80 8.87 -16.53
CA ILE A 67 -1.46 7.58 -16.78
C ILE A 67 -2.92 7.78 -17.16
N CYS A 68 -3.59 8.78 -16.58
CA CYS A 68 -5.02 9.04 -16.84
C CYS A 68 -5.29 10.41 -17.46
N PHE A 69 -4.27 11.25 -17.61
CA PHE A 69 -4.30 12.58 -18.23
C PHE A 69 -5.26 13.58 -17.56
N TYR A 70 -5.68 13.30 -16.32
CA TYR A 70 -6.52 14.21 -15.52
C TYR A 70 -5.70 15.00 -14.52
N PHE A 71 -6.19 16.21 -14.24
CA PHE A 71 -5.72 17.06 -13.17
C PHE A 71 -6.29 16.62 -11.83
N TYR A 72 -5.45 16.69 -10.78
CA TYR A 72 -5.86 16.45 -9.40
C TYR A 72 -5.22 17.49 -8.49
N PRO A 73 -5.94 18.01 -7.46
CA PRO A 73 -5.40 18.98 -6.50
C PRO A 73 -4.13 18.52 -5.75
N SER A 74 -3.86 17.22 -5.73
CA SER A 74 -2.63 16.67 -5.16
C SER A 74 -2.29 15.34 -5.83
N LEU A 75 -1.02 15.14 -6.13
CA LEU A 75 -0.48 13.93 -6.75
C LEU A 75 0.62 13.30 -5.88
N ASN A 76 0.74 11.98 -5.96
CA ASN A 76 1.81 11.23 -5.28
C ASN A 76 3.08 11.27 -6.12
N ARG A 77 4.23 11.50 -5.47
CA ARG A 77 5.53 11.49 -6.13
C ARG A 77 6.04 10.07 -6.29
N SER A 78 6.27 9.63 -7.51
CA SER A 78 6.88 8.32 -7.77
C SER A 78 8.31 8.27 -7.23
N LYS A 79 8.72 7.12 -6.66
CA LYS A 79 10.06 6.99 -6.08
C LYS A 79 11.18 7.01 -7.11
N CYS A 80 10.91 6.58 -8.35
CA CYS A 80 11.91 6.42 -9.38
C CYS A 80 12.28 7.74 -10.09
N CYS A 81 11.32 8.67 -10.24
CA CYS A 81 11.55 9.89 -11.02
C CYS A 81 10.79 11.12 -10.52
N GLY A 82 10.05 11.03 -9.41
CA GLY A 82 9.34 12.16 -8.82
C GLY A 82 8.09 12.63 -9.59
N LYS A 83 7.75 11.98 -10.71
CA LYS A 83 6.53 12.28 -11.46
C LYS A 83 5.28 12.09 -10.59
N GLY A 84 4.35 13.04 -10.66
CA GLY A 84 3.06 13.01 -9.99
C GLY A 84 2.14 11.94 -10.58
N ILE A 85 1.56 11.10 -9.73
CA ILE A 85 0.57 10.07 -10.10
C ILE A 85 -0.60 10.13 -9.12
N CYS A 86 -1.82 10.05 -9.63
CA CYS A 86 -3.02 10.10 -8.79
C CYS A 86 -3.10 8.89 -7.85
N THR A 87 -3.77 9.06 -6.71
CA THR A 87 -3.85 8.02 -5.67
C THR A 87 -4.56 6.77 -6.15
N ALA A 88 -5.49 6.90 -7.09
CA ALA A 88 -6.15 5.76 -7.72
C ALA A 88 -5.12 4.85 -8.40
N THR A 89 -4.33 5.38 -9.32
CA THR A 89 -3.31 4.60 -10.03
C THR A 89 -2.18 4.14 -9.11
N TYR A 90 -1.78 4.97 -8.14
CA TYR A 90 -0.79 4.58 -7.14
C TYR A 90 -1.26 3.38 -6.30
N ALA A 91 -2.56 3.31 -5.96
CA ALA A 91 -3.11 2.23 -5.15
C ALA A 91 -3.12 0.88 -5.88
N VAL A 92 -3.22 0.86 -7.21
CA VAL A 92 -3.11 -0.38 -8.03
C VAL A 92 -1.72 -1.00 -7.91
N GLU A 93 -0.68 -0.16 -7.94
CA GLU A 93 0.72 -0.60 -7.85
C GLU A 93 1.19 -0.83 -6.41
N TYR A 94 0.47 -0.31 -5.42
CA TYR A 94 0.85 -0.46 -4.01
C TYR A 94 0.51 -1.86 -3.47
N ARG A 95 1.14 -2.89 -4.04
CA ARG A 95 1.49 -4.14 -3.36
C ARG A 95 2.51 -3.81 -2.27
N GLY A 96 2.11 -3.07 -1.24
CA GLY A 96 2.98 -2.84 -0.10
C GLY A 96 3.26 -4.15 0.66
N SER A 97 3.90 -4.05 1.83
CA SER A 97 4.07 -5.15 2.80
C SER A 97 2.91 -6.15 2.80
N ARG A 98 3.23 -7.45 2.67
CA ARG A 98 2.25 -8.56 2.61
C ARG A 98 1.06 -8.32 3.55
N THR A 99 -0.15 -8.45 3.02
CA THR A 99 -1.40 -8.40 3.77
C THR A 99 -1.40 -9.43 4.89
N LYS A 100 -2.26 -9.26 5.90
CA LYS A 100 -2.41 -10.26 6.97
C LYS A 100 -2.73 -11.65 6.42
N ARG A 101 -3.50 -11.71 5.32
CA ARG A 101 -3.86 -12.95 4.63
C ARG A 101 -2.66 -13.57 3.93
N GLU A 102 -1.90 -12.80 3.16
CA GLU A 102 -0.67 -13.28 2.51
C GLU A 102 0.33 -13.80 3.55
N LYS A 103 0.59 -13.04 4.62
CA LYS A 103 1.47 -13.48 5.71
C LYS A 103 1.03 -14.81 6.34
N LYS A 104 -0.29 -15.02 6.48
CA LYS A 104 -0.84 -16.27 7.01
C LYS A 104 -0.64 -17.43 6.04
N LEU A 105 -0.87 -17.19 4.74
CA LEU A 105 -0.65 -18.19 3.69
C LEU A 105 0.83 -18.59 3.61
N ASP A 106 1.74 -17.62 3.67
CA ASP A 106 3.18 -17.87 3.68
C ASP A 106 3.60 -18.71 4.89
N GLN A 107 3.03 -18.41 6.06
CA GLN A 107 3.33 -19.12 7.30
C GLN A 107 2.79 -20.55 7.28
N GLU A 108 1.62 -20.76 6.67
CA GLU A 108 1.03 -22.08 6.46
C GLU A 108 1.81 -22.91 5.43
N GLU A 109 2.27 -22.28 4.34
CA GLU A 109 3.15 -22.92 3.36
C GLU A 109 4.49 -23.34 3.99
N GLU A 110 5.09 -22.47 4.82
CA GLU A 110 6.32 -22.76 5.53
C GLU A 110 6.12 -23.90 6.56
N GLN A 111 4.99 -23.92 7.27
CA GLN A 111 4.63 -25.03 8.16
C GLN A 111 4.47 -26.35 7.39
N ASN A 112 3.72 -26.35 6.28
CA ASN A 112 3.50 -27.54 5.45
C ASN A 112 4.81 -28.07 4.85
N ALA A 113 5.70 -27.18 4.41
CA ALA A 113 7.03 -27.55 3.93
C ALA A 113 7.88 -28.17 5.05
N SER A 114 7.80 -27.64 6.26
CA SER A 114 8.53 -28.18 7.42
C SER A 114 8.01 -29.57 7.83
N GLU A 115 6.69 -29.77 7.82
CA GLU A 115 6.06 -31.06 8.15
C GLU A 115 6.39 -32.13 7.10
N SER A 116 6.32 -31.76 5.81
CA SER A 116 6.66 -32.66 4.71
C SER A 116 8.12 -33.14 4.81
N LYS A 117 9.07 -32.26 5.15
CA LYS A 117 10.48 -32.63 5.37
C LYS A 117 10.64 -33.62 6.53
N LYS A 118 9.95 -33.40 7.66
CA LYS A 118 10.00 -34.31 8.82
C LYS A 118 9.45 -35.70 8.49
N LYS A 119 8.34 -35.76 7.73
CA LYS A 119 7.71 -37.02 7.32
C LYS A 119 8.58 -37.84 6.37
N ILE A 120 9.31 -37.18 5.47
CA ILE A 120 10.27 -37.85 4.59
C ILE A 120 11.44 -38.41 5.41
N GLN A 121 11.98 -37.63 6.35
CA GLN A 121 13.09 -38.05 7.20
C GLN A 121 12.74 -39.22 8.12
N SER A 122 11.54 -39.23 8.72
CA SER A 122 11.12 -40.38 9.54
C SER A 122 10.95 -41.64 8.71
N LYS A 123 10.41 -41.51 7.49
CA LYS A 123 10.18 -42.65 6.59
C LYS A 123 11.49 -43.26 6.10
N SER A 124 12.53 -42.45 5.89
CA SER A 124 13.87 -42.96 5.57
C SER A 124 14.53 -43.67 6.75
N GLN A 125 14.38 -43.16 7.98
CA GLN A 125 14.95 -43.80 9.18
C GLN A 125 14.31 -45.17 9.45
N ILE A 126 12.98 -45.28 9.28
CA ILE A 126 12.27 -46.55 9.43
C ILE A 126 12.69 -47.54 8.34
N ALA A 127 12.95 -47.07 7.12
CA ALA A 127 13.43 -47.92 6.03
C ALA A 127 14.85 -48.43 6.27
N ASP A 128 15.72 -47.65 6.91
CA ASP A 128 17.07 -48.07 7.30
C ASP A 128 17.05 -49.11 8.44
N GLU A 129 16.13 -48.99 9.40
CA GLU A 129 16.01 -49.92 10.54
C GLU A 129 15.44 -51.29 10.12
N LEU A 130 14.59 -51.33 9.07
CA LEU A 130 14.06 -52.58 8.49
C LEU A 130 15.02 -53.28 7.52
N VAL A 131 16.20 -52.71 7.25
CA VAL A 131 17.27 -53.28 6.41
C VAL A 131 18.48 -53.62 7.28
N GLN A 132 18.27 -54.33 8.38
CA GLN A 132 19.35 -55.02 9.09
C GLN A 132 19.17 -56.55 8.98
N PRO A 133 20.23 -57.31 8.65
CA PRO A 133 20.19 -58.77 8.46
C PRO A 133 20.01 -59.56 9.76
#